data_AF-A0A4P6KD27-F1
#
_entry.id   AF-A0A4P6KD27-F1
#
_cell.length_a   1.000
_cell.length_b   1.000
_cell.length_c   1.000
_cell.angle_alpha   90.00
_cell.angle_beta   90.00
_cell.angle_gamma   90.00
#
_symmetry.space_group_name_H-M   'P 1'
#
loop_
_entity.id
_entity.type
_entity.pdbx_description
1 polymer ?
#
loop_
_entity_poly.entity_id
_entity_poly.type
_entity_poly.pdbx_seq_one_letter_code
_entity_poly.pdbx_strand_id
1 'polypeptide(L)'
;MILDAITAQLGQPVKVVVTECDGTVYTDIVFPRRRTTAPAEVPAQPTLPSRRQRAATALPPVSVTGSGFLAGEEVAVAPIVAHCGAAPDGQVNALIPQGHVSGVQELALIGRISGTIQLVRAVR
;
A
#
# COMPACT_ATOMS: atom_id res chain seq x y z
N MET A 1 13.28 -13.43 25.92
CA MET A 1 12.44 -14.54 25.39
C MET A 1 12.99 -14.96 24.02
N ILE A 2 12.69 -16.15 23.49
CA ILE A 2 13.23 -16.61 22.19
C ILE A 2 12.86 -15.65 21.04
N LEU A 3 11.66 -15.09 21.09
CA LEU A 3 11.17 -14.08 20.13
C LEU A 3 11.99 -12.79 20.17
N ASP A 4 12.50 -12.39 21.35
CA ASP A 4 13.37 -11.21 21.47
C ASP A 4 14.73 -11.46 20.77
N ALA A 5 15.27 -12.68 20.85
CA ALA A 5 16.54 -13.02 20.21
C ALA A 5 16.42 -13.02 18.68
N ILE A 6 15.35 -13.60 18.15
CA ILE A 6 15.07 -13.64 16.71
C ILE A 6 14.84 -12.22 16.16
N THR A 7 14.03 -11.42 16.84
CA THR A 7 13.78 -10.02 16.43
C THR A 7 15.03 -9.15 16.55
N ALA A 8 15.88 -9.36 17.57
CA ALA A 8 17.16 -8.66 17.70
C ALA A 8 18.16 -9.04 16.60
N GLN A 9 18.22 -10.32 16.20
CA GLN A 9 19.09 -10.79 15.12
C GLN A 9 18.66 -10.28 13.75
N LEU A 10 17.35 -10.30 13.46
CA LEU A 10 16.83 -9.84 12.17
C LEU A 10 16.76 -8.31 12.09
N GLY A 11 16.72 -7.62 13.23
CA GLY A 11 16.58 -6.15 13.30
C GLY A 11 15.27 -5.64 12.69
N GLN A 12 14.32 -6.53 12.42
CA GLN A 12 13.05 -6.25 11.75
C GLN A 12 11.87 -6.91 12.50
N PRO A 13 10.64 -6.41 12.33
CA PRO A 13 9.46 -7.04 12.93
C PRO A 13 9.24 -8.45 12.38
N VAL A 14 8.80 -9.37 13.23
CA VAL A 14 8.54 -10.78 12.88
C VAL A 14 7.06 -11.09 13.10
N LYS A 15 6.40 -11.67 12.11
CA LYS A 15 5.03 -12.21 12.23
C LYS A 15 5.09 -13.58 12.88
N VAL A 16 4.37 -13.74 13.99
CA VAL A 16 4.23 -15.00 14.70
C VAL A 16 2.82 -15.53 14.43
N VAL A 17 2.73 -16.77 13.98
CA VAL A 17 1.47 -17.48 13.79
C VAL A 17 1.52 -18.72 14.66
N VAL A 18 0.56 -18.84 15.56
CA VAL A 18 0.38 -20.01 16.42
C VAL A 18 -0.93 -20.67 16.00
N THR A 19 -0.84 -21.95 15.69
CA THR A 19 -2.01 -22.80 15.43
C THR A 19 -2.13 -23.79 16.57
N GLU A 20 -3.26 -23.77 17.25
CA GLU A 20 -3.57 -24.71 18.31
C GLU A 20 -4.15 -26.01 17.76
N CYS A 21 -4.18 -27.05 18.59
CA CYS A 21 -4.59 -28.40 18.21
C CYS A 21 -6.05 -28.48 17.74
N ASP A 22 -6.87 -27.52 18.18
CA ASP A 22 -8.28 -27.36 17.81
C ASP A 22 -8.47 -26.58 16.49
N GLY A 23 -7.38 -26.15 15.86
CA GLY A 23 -7.37 -25.37 14.62
C GLY A 23 -7.49 -23.87 14.83
N THR A 24 -7.55 -23.39 16.08
CA THR A 24 -7.57 -21.95 16.38
C THR A 24 -6.24 -21.31 15.99
N VAL A 25 -6.27 -20.16 15.32
CA VAL A 25 -5.08 -19.45 14.86
C VAL A 25 -4.95 -18.09 15.53
N TYR A 26 -3.84 -17.88 16.23
CA TYR A 26 -3.45 -16.61 16.81
C TYR A 26 -2.30 -16.00 16.01
N THR A 27 -2.42 -14.71 15.71
CA THR A 27 -1.41 -13.96 14.98
C THR A 27 -0.98 -12.75 15.80
N ASP A 28 0.32 -12.57 15.95
CA ASP A 28 0.91 -11.38 16.56
C ASP A 28 2.16 -10.92 15.79
N ILE A 29 2.57 -9.68 15.99
CA ILE A 29 3.78 -9.09 15.38
C ILE A 29 4.70 -8.59 16.50
N VAL A 30 5.86 -9.22 16.61
CA VAL A 30 6.87 -8.86 17.63
C VAL A 30 7.90 -7.91 17.02
N PHE A 31 8.20 -6.82 17.72
CA PHE A 31 9.15 -5.80 17.30
C PHE A 31 10.48 -5.92 18.05
N PRO A 32 11.63 -5.62 17.42
CA PRO A 32 12.90 -5.54 18.12
C PRO A 32 12.88 -4.43 19.17
N ARG A 33 13.41 -4.71 20.37
CA ARG A 33 13.49 -3.73 21.46
C ARG A 33 14.48 -2.62 21.09
N ARG A 34 14.03 -1.38 21.13
CA ARG A 34 14.88 -0.20 20.86
C ARG A 34 15.75 0.06 22.10
N ARG A 35 17.09 0.04 21.96
CA ARG A 35 17.99 0.48 23.03
C ARG A 35 17.86 2.01 23.18
N THR A 36 17.30 2.45 24.30
CA THR A 36 17.17 3.88 24.64
C THR A 36 18.45 4.33 25.35
N THR A 37 19.19 5.27 24.76
CA THR A 37 20.11 6.14 25.51
C THR A 37 19.28 7.27 26.13
N ALA A 38 19.38 7.48 27.44
CA ALA A 38 18.77 8.57 28.20
C ALA A 38 19.88 9.34 28.98
N PRO A 39 19.64 10.51 29.64
CA PRO A 39 18.37 11.24 29.84
C PRO A 39 18.45 12.79 29.75
N ALA A 40 17.30 13.48 29.67
CA ALA A 40 17.10 14.80 30.30
C ALA A 40 15.61 15.00 30.62
N GLU A 41 15.36 15.66 31.74
CA GLU A 41 14.20 15.59 32.62
C GLU A 41 13.25 16.79 32.42
N VAL A 42 11.96 16.55 32.16
CA VAL A 42 10.85 17.52 32.37
C VAL A 42 9.58 16.74 32.73
N PRO A 43 8.85 17.05 33.83
CA PRO A 43 7.76 16.20 34.31
C PRO A 43 6.36 16.55 33.76
N ALA A 44 5.65 15.47 33.37
CA ALA A 44 4.21 15.15 33.40
C ALA A 44 3.15 16.00 32.66
N GLN A 45 2.59 15.48 31.56
CA GLN A 45 1.29 14.75 31.50
C GLN A 45 1.09 14.03 30.13
N PRO A 46 0.21 13.00 30.02
CA PRO A 46 0.47 11.82 29.18
C PRO A 46 -0.46 11.58 27.95
N THR A 47 0.00 10.67 27.07
CA THR A 47 -0.66 10.00 25.91
C THR A 47 -0.69 10.82 24.60
N LEU A 48 -0.17 10.38 23.45
CA LEU A 48 -0.03 9.04 22.85
C LEU A 48 1.32 8.93 22.09
N PRO A 49 1.94 7.74 21.97
CA PRO A 49 3.06 7.56 21.05
C PRO A 49 2.56 7.76 19.62
N SER A 50 3.04 8.83 19.01
CA SER A 50 2.84 9.14 17.61
C SER A 50 3.16 7.92 16.76
N ARG A 51 2.10 7.40 16.12
CA ARG A 51 2.14 6.42 15.03
C ARG A 51 3.32 6.80 14.15
N ARG A 52 4.41 6.02 14.19
CA ARG A 52 5.50 6.12 13.20
C ARG A 52 4.85 5.84 11.85
N GLN A 53 4.37 6.89 11.21
CA GLN A 53 4.14 6.92 9.78
C GLN A 53 5.48 6.51 9.19
N ARG A 54 5.56 5.25 8.74
CA ARG A 54 6.52 4.85 7.71
C ARG A 54 6.33 5.92 6.65
N ALA A 55 7.31 6.81 6.52
CA ALA A 55 7.29 7.82 5.48
C ALA A 55 7.30 7.03 4.18
N ALA A 56 6.11 6.78 3.64
CA ALA A 56 5.98 6.42 2.24
C ALA A 56 6.72 7.55 1.54
N THR A 57 7.79 7.22 0.84
CA THR A 57 8.37 8.13 -0.14
C THR A 57 7.21 8.54 -1.03
N ALA A 58 6.65 9.71 -0.75
CA ALA A 58 5.54 10.25 -1.51
C ALA A 58 6.11 10.48 -2.89
N LEU A 59 5.65 9.69 -3.86
CA LEU A 59 5.96 9.94 -5.25
C LEU A 59 5.45 11.35 -5.57
N PRO A 60 6.21 12.15 -6.34
CA PRO A 60 5.75 13.47 -6.75
C PRO A 60 4.39 13.34 -7.46
N PRO A 61 3.49 14.31 -7.28
CA PRO A 61 2.19 14.29 -7.95
C PRO A 61 2.40 14.29 -9.46
N VAL A 62 1.57 13.53 -10.17
CA VAL A 62 1.57 13.44 -11.63
C VAL A 62 0.37 14.21 -12.14
N SER A 63 0.59 15.09 -13.14
CA SER A 63 -0.51 15.80 -13.81
C SER A 63 -1.13 14.94 -14.89
N VAL A 64 -2.45 14.99 -14.99
CA VAL A 64 -3.25 14.15 -15.88
C VAL A 64 -4.42 14.98 -16.40
N THR A 65 -4.73 14.86 -17.68
CA THR A 65 -5.83 15.59 -18.31
C THR A 65 -6.60 14.66 -19.24
N GLY A 66 -7.93 14.71 -19.17
CA GLY A 66 -8.83 14.01 -20.07
C GLY A 66 -10.06 14.85 -20.38
N SER A 67 -10.83 14.42 -21.37
CA SER A 67 -11.98 15.17 -21.93
C SER A 67 -13.19 14.26 -22.17
N GLY A 68 -14.32 14.84 -22.59
CA GLY A 68 -15.55 14.08 -22.87
C GLY A 68 -16.33 13.64 -21.62
N PHE A 69 -15.99 14.19 -20.47
CA PHE A 69 -16.72 14.04 -19.22
C PHE A 69 -17.85 15.05 -19.09
N LEU A 70 -18.89 14.70 -18.34
CA LEU A 70 -19.94 15.63 -17.95
C LEU A 70 -19.44 16.61 -16.88
N ALA A 71 -19.92 17.85 -16.95
CA ALA A 71 -19.56 18.87 -15.97
C ALA A 71 -20.02 18.43 -14.56
N GLY A 72 -19.07 18.42 -13.61
CA GLY A 72 -19.33 18.04 -12.23
C GLY A 72 -19.45 16.53 -11.97
N GLU A 73 -19.20 15.68 -12.97
CA GLU A 73 -19.21 14.23 -12.72
C GLU A 73 -17.98 13.76 -11.94
N GLU A 74 -18.16 12.65 -11.21
CA GLU A 74 -17.06 11.94 -10.56
C GLU A 74 -16.27 11.14 -11.61
N VAL A 75 -14.95 11.34 -11.66
CA VAL A 75 -14.04 10.62 -12.55
C VAL A 75 -13.08 9.77 -11.72
N ALA A 76 -13.17 8.45 -11.86
CA ALA A 76 -12.21 7.55 -11.25
C ALA A 76 -10.89 7.56 -12.01
N VAL A 77 -9.77 7.61 -11.29
CA VAL A 77 -8.41 7.59 -11.84
C VAL A 77 -7.76 6.26 -11.47
N ALA A 78 -7.60 5.35 -12.43
CA ALA A 78 -7.09 4.01 -12.21
C ALA A 78 -5.74 3.82 -12.92
N PRO A 79 -4.66 3.42 -12.21
CA PRO A 79 -3.40 3.11 -12.85
C PRO A 79 -3.48 1.83 -13.67
N ILE A 80 -2.93 1.87 -14.88
CA ILE A 80 -2.73 0.69 -15.69
C ILE A 80 -1.44 0.03 -15.20
N VAL A 81 -1.60 -1.10 -14.51
CA VAL A 81 -0.48 -1.86 -13.93
C VAL A 81 0.06 -2.94 -14.86
N ALA A 82 -0.70 -3.31 -15.89
CA ALA A 82 -0.31 -4.27 -16.92
C ALA A 82 -1.23 -4.17 -18.15
N HIS A 83 -0.71 -4.58 -19.30
CA HIS A 83 -1.49 -4.85 -20.52
C HIS A 83 -1.43 -6.35 -20.82
N CYS A 84 -2.56 -6.93 -21.23
CA CYS A 84 -2.63 -8.33 -21.65
C CYS A 84 -3.66 -8.49 -22.76
N GLY A 85 -3.45 -9.49 -23.63
CA GLY A 85 -4.38 -9.80 -24.71
C GLY A 85 -5.57 -10.61 -24.21
N ALA A 86 -6.73 -10.39 -24.82
CA ALA A 86 -7.90 -11.25 -24.65
C ALA A 86 -7.79 -12.50 -25.54
N ALA A 87 -8.30 -13.62 -25.05
CA ALA A 87 -8.50 -14.83 -25.84
C ALA A 87 -9.61 -14.62 -26.90
N PRO A 88 -9.73 -15.49 -27.92
CA PRO A 88 -10.72 -15.33 -28.99
C PRO A 88 -12.18 -15.33 -28.53
N ASP A 89 -12.47 -15.90 -27.36
CA ASP A 89 -13.78 -15.89 -26.71
C ASP A 89 -14.04 -14.63 -25.87
N GLY A 90 -13.09 -13.68 -25.87
CA GLY A 90 -13.17 -12.43 -25.12
C GLY A 90 -12.73 -12.53 -23.66
N GLN A 91 -12.27 -13.69 -23.18
CA GLN A 91 -11.80 -13.82 -21.80
C GLN A 91 -10.37 -13.31 -21.60
N VAL A 92 -10.08 -12.84 -20.39
CA VAL A 92 -8.77 -12.36 -19.97
C VAL A 92 -8.38 -13.06 -18.67
N ASN A 93 -7.15 -13.58 -18.61
CA ASN A 93 -6.53 -14.09 -17.39
C ASN A 93 -5.15 -13.44 -17.23
N ALA A 94 -4.96 -12.68 -16.15
CA ALA A 94 -3.72 -11.95 -15.87
C ALA A 94 -3.31 -12.16 -14.42
N LEU A 95 -2.04 -12.51 -14.19
CA LEU A 95 -1.45 -12.59 -12.87
C LEU A 95 -0.69 -11.29 -12.57
N ILE A 96 -1.13 -10.55 -11.56
CA ILE A 96 -0.47 -9.30 -11.14
C ILE A 96 0.40 -9.63 -9.91
N PRO A 97 1.74 -9.62 -10.02
CA PRO A 97 2.59 -9.97 -8.88
C PRO A 97 2.54 -8.90 -7.79
N GLN A 98 2.67 -9.31 -6.53
CA GLN A 98 2.69 -8.40 -5.39
C GLN A 98 3.87 -7.41 -5.51
N GLY A 99 3.60 -6.11 -5.38
CA GLY A 99 4.61 -5.05 -5.46
C GLY A 99 4.76 -4.35 -6.82
N HIS A 100 4.00 -4.73 -7.85
CA HIS A 100 4.07 -4.13 -9.20
C HIS A 100 3.40 -2.74 -9.36
N VAL A 101 3.20 -1.99 -8.27
CA VAL A 101 2.54 -0.66 -8.33
C VAL A 101 3.55 0.50 -8.33
N SER A 102 4.80 0.24 -8.74
CA SER A 102 5.83 1.27 -8.80
C SER A 102 6.05 1.72 -10.25
N GLY A 103 5.84 3.01 -10.52
CA GLY A 103 6.09 3.61 -11.83
C GLY A 103 4.87 3.60 -12.76
N VAL A 104 3.76 4.19 -12.30
CA VAL A 104 2.57 4.43 -13.13
C VAL A 104 2.94 5.37 -14.29
N GLN A 105 2.91 4.85 -15.52
CA GLN A 105 3.13 5.63 -16.75
C GLN A 105 1.83 5.92 -17.50
N GLU A 106 0.77 5.16 -17.19
CA GLU A 106 -0.49 5.22 -17.88
C GLU A 106 -1.64 5.04 -16.90
N LEU A 107 -2.73 5.77 -17.15
CA LEU A 107 -3.92 5.84 -16.30
C LEU A 107 -5.17 5.68 -17.18
N ALA A 108 -6.19 5.04 -16.64
CA ALA A 108 -7.54 5.08 -17.15
C ALA A 108 -8.37 6.09 -16.34
N LEU A 109 -9.00 7.04 -17.02
CA LEU A 109 -9.99 7.95 -16.48
C LEU A 109 -11.37 7.41 -16.82
N ILE A 110 -12.23 7.21 -15.81
CA ILE A 110 -13.54 6.58 -15.97
C ILE A 110 -14.61 7.50 -15.40
N GLY A 111 -15.44 8.08 -16.28
CA GLY A 111 -16.58 8.91 -15.89
C GLY A 111 -17.70 8.05 -15.32
N ARG A 112 -18.10 8.32 -14.07
CA ARG A 112 -19.08 7.50 -13.36
C ARG A 112 -20.48 7.56 -14.00
N ILE A 113 -20.86 8.72 -14.52
CA ILE A 113 -22.20 8.96 -15.06
C ILE A 113 -22.19 8.76 -16.57
N SER A 114 -21.22 9.36 -17.26
CA SER A 114 -21.09 9.28 -18.71
C SER A 114 -20.64 7.89 -19.21
N GLY A 115 -19.95 7.11 -18.37
CA GLY A 115 -19.28 5.89 -18.80
C GLY A 115 -18.07 6.14 -19.71
N THR A 116 -17.66 7.39 -19.90
CA THR A 116 -16.49 7.75 -20.72
C THR A 116 -15.23 7.14 -20.15
N ILE A 117 -14.46 6.42 -20.98
CA ILE A 117 -13.14 5.87 -20.62
C ILE A 117 -12.07 6.54 -21.48
N GLN A 118 -11.05 7.12 -20.85
CA GLN A 118 -9.86 7.64 -21.55
C GLN A 118 -8.58 7.04 -20.98
N LEU A 119 -7.71 6.52 -21.85
CA LEU A 119 -6.35 6.14 -21.50
C LEU A 119 -5.44 7.34 -21.70
N VAL A 120 -4.70 7.71 -20.67
CA VAL A 120 -3.86 8.91 -20.64
C VAL A 120 -2.51 8.57 -20.05
N ARG A 121 -1.46 9.20 -20.59
CA ARG A 121 -0.12 9.06 -20.03
C ARG A 121 0.05 9.95 -18.81
N ALA A 122 0.71 9.41 -17.80
CA ALA A 122 1.19 10.12 -16.63
C ALA A 122 2.39 11.00 -17.04
N VAL A 123 2.23 12.34 -16.97
CA VAL A 123 3.35 13.27 -17.20
C VAL A 123 3.96 13.64 -15.85
N ARG A 124 5.27 13.40 -15.71
CA ARG A 124 6.08 13.79 -14.54
C ARG A 124 6.68 15.17 -14.72
#